data_AF-A0A8G1R511-F1
#
_entry.id   AF-A0A8G1R511-F1
#
_cell.length_a   1.000
_cell.length_b   1.000
_cell.length_c   1.000
_cell.angle_alpha   90.00
_cell.angle_beta   90.00
_cell.angle_gamma   90.00
#
_symmetry.space_group_name_H-M   'P 1'
#
loop_
_entity.id
_entity.type
_entity.pdbx_description
1 polymer ?
#
loop_
_entity_poly.entity_id
_entity_poly.type
_entity_poly.pdbx_seq_one_letter_code
_entity_poly.pdbx_strand_id
1 'polypeptide(L)'
;MADPLSIAASVLAVITAAVQSTKSLQGTVKRFRNRDKTLRRLQNELEDLTNILESLQQVTNNERSMLALLQGPIDRCNQICSEFE
;
A
#
# COMPACT_ATOMS: atom_id res chain seq x y z
N MET A 1 20.02 9.88 4.00
CA MET A 1 18.89 9.75 3.05
C MET A 1 18.23 8.42 3.31
N ALA A 2 16.91 8.38 3.45
CA ALA A 2 16.20 7.12 3.73
C ALA A 2 16.35 6.17 2.54
N ASP A 3 16.63 4.89 2.81
CA ASP A 3 16.75 3.90 1.75
C ASP A 3 15.36 3.68 1.09
N PRO A 4 15.30 3.53 -0.24
CA PRO A 4 14.04 3.37 -0.97
C PRO A 4 13.18 2.20 -0.47
N LEU A 5 13.79 1.13 0.05
CA LEU A 5 13.09 -0.02 0.61
C LEU A 5 12.37 0.31 1.93
N SER A 6 13.00 1.11 2.79
CA SER A 6 12.39 1.60 4.04
C SER A 6 11.20 2.52 3.76
N ILE A 7 11.30 3.38 2.74
CA ILE A 7 10.16 4.20 2.30
C ILE A 7 9.02 3.31 1.76
N ALA A 8 9.33 2.33 0.91
CA ALA A 8 8.31 1.39 0.43
C ALA A 8 7.66 0.59 1.58
N ALA A 9 8.41 0.30 2.64
CA ALA A 9 7.90 -0.37 3.83
C ALA A 9 6.91 0.48 4.62
N SER A 10 7.23 1.75 4.84
CA SER A 10 6.33 2.66 5.58
C SER A 10 5.05 2.91 4.79
N VAL A 11 5.13 3.08 3.47
CA VAL A 11 3.96 3.20 2.59
C VAL A 11 3.09 1.94 2.67
N LEU A 12 3.70 0.75 2.58
CA LEU A 12 2.96 -0.51 2.68
C LEU A 12 2.26 -0.68 4.04
N ALA A 13 2.90 -0.25 5.13
CA ALA A 13 2.31 -0.27 6.46
C ALA A 13 1.07 0.63 6.55
N VAL A 14 1.14 1.85 5.99
CA VAL A 14 0.01 2.79 5.94
C VAL A 14 -1.15 2.20 5.12
N ILE A 15 -0.87 1.66 3.93
CA ILE A 15 -1.89 1.01 3.08
C ILE A 15 -2.56 -0.14 3.83
N THR A 16 -1.77 -0.98 4.50
CA THR A 16 -2.29 -2.13 5.26
C THR A 16 -3.20 -1.68 6.41
N ALA A 17 -2.81 -0.65 7.15
CA ALA A 17 -3.63 -0.07 8.21
C ALA A 17 -4.94 0.53 7.65
N ALA A 18 -4.88 1.19 6.49
CA ALA A 18 -6.06 1.71 5.81
C ALA A 18 -7.01 0.60 5.38
N VAL A 19 -6.51 -0.47 4.74
CA VAL A 19 -7.33 -1.65 4.36
C VAL A 19 -8.04 -2.24 5.58
N GLN A 20 -7.32 -2.45 6.68
CA GLN A 20 -7.90 -3.02 7.89
C GLN A 20 -8.98 -2.11 8.50
N SER A 21 -8.73 -0.79 8.50
CA SER A 21 -9.68 0.20 9.00
C SER A 21 -10.95 0.25 8.16
N THR A 22 -10.81 0.27 6.83
CA THR A 22 -11.94 0.27 5.88
C THR A 22 -12.77 -1.00 6.02
N LYS A 23 -12.14 -2.17 6.12
CA LYS A 23 -12.84 -3.45 6.36
C LYS A 23 -13.59 -3.48 7.70
N SER A 24 -12.98 -2.96 8.76
CA SER A 24 -13.63 -2.84 10.08
C SER A 24 -14.88 -1.94 10.01
N LEU A 25 -14.76 -0.79 9.35
CA LEU A 25 -15.87 0.13 9.16
C LEU A 25 -16.96 -0.49 8.27
N GLN A 26 -16.59 -1.16 7.18
CA GLN A 26 -17.51 -1.87 6.30
C GLN A 26 -18.31 -2.92 7.07
N GLY A 27 -17.64 -3.71 7.93
CA GLY A 27 -18.29 -4.69 8.81
C GLY A 27 -19.27 -4.04 9.79
N THR A 28 -18.94 -2.86 10.30
CA THR A 28 -19.81 -2.07 11.19
C THR A 28 -21.04 -1.55 10.45
N VAL A 29 -20.85 -0.89 9.29
CA VAL A 29 -21.93 -0.32 8.46
C VAL A 29 -22.86 -1.40 7.93
N LYS A 30 -22.32 -2.56 7.54
CA LYS A 30 -23.09 -3.71 7.03
C LYS A 30 -24.20 -4.14 7.98
N ARG A 31 -24.02 -4.01 9.30
CA ARG A 31 -25.03 -4.36 10.31
C ARG A 31 -26.24 -3.42 10.30
N PHE A 32 -26.10 -2.19 9.81
CA PHE A 32 -27.13 -1.16 9.84
C PHE A 32 -27.70 -0.81 8.45
N ARG A 33 -27.02 -1.23 7.38
CA ARG A 33 -27.35 -0.89 5.98
C ARG A 33 -28.82 -1.08 5.57
N ASN A 34 -29.50 -2.12 6.07
CA ASN A 34 -30.88 -2.41 5.63
C ASN A 34 -31.91 -1.40 6.15
N ARG A 35 -31.52 -0.52 7.07
CA ARG A 35 -32.41 0.47 7.70
C ARG A 35 -32.30 1.86 7.10
N ASP A 36 -31.28 2.12 6.29
CA ASP A 36 -30.97 3.46 5.80
C ASP A 36 -30.27 3.44 4.42
N LYS A 37 -30.80 4.25 3.48
CA LYS A 37 -30.29 4.32 2.10
C LYS A 37 -28.89 4.95 2.03
N THR A 38 -28.56 5.87 2.93
CA THR A 38 -27.25 6.50 3.02
C THR A 38 -26.21 5.48 3.49
N LEU A 39 -26.54 4.64 4.47
CA LEU A 39 -25.67 3.53 4.91
C LEU A 39 -25.44 2.49 3.80
N ARG A 40 -26.43 2.26 2.93
CA ARG A 40 -26.24 1.43 1.73
C ARG A 40 -25.23 2.02 0.76
N ARG A 41 -25.34 3.31 0.48
CA ARG A 41 -24.36 4.02 -0.36
C ARG A 41 -22.97 3.99 0.27
N LEU A 42 -22.86 4.30 1.56
CA LEU A 42 -21.60 4.25 2.29
C LEU A 42 -20.95 2.86 2.21
N GLN A 43 -21.74 1.78 2.31
CA GLN A 43 -21.16 0.44 2.18
C GLN A 43 -20.55 0.18 0.80
N ASN A 44 -21.15 0.69 -0.27
CA ASN A 44 -20.60 0.56 -1.62
C ASN A 44 -19.31 1.39 -1.75
N GLU A 45 -19.30 2.63 -1.27
CA GLU A 45 -18.09 3.47 -1.26
C GLU A 45 -16.95 2.82 -0.47
N LEU A 46 -17.24 2.16 0.66
CA LEU A 46 -16.24 1.42 1.44
C LEU A 46 -15.72 0.17 0.72
N GLU A 47 -16.56 -0.48 -0.08
CA GLU A 47 -16.15 -1.60 -0.92
C GLU A 47 -15.21 -1.13 -2.04
N ASP A 48 -15.59 -0.07 -2.74
CA ASP A 48 -14.76 0.56 -3.78
C ASP A 48 -13.42 1.04 -3.22
N LEU A 49 -13.44 1.71 -2.07
CA LEU A 49 -12.22 2.13 -1.39
C LEU A 49 -11.33 0.95 -0.98
N THR A 50 -11.91 -0.15 -0.50
CA THR A 50 -11.16 -1.37 -0.16
C THR A 50 -10.45 -1.92 -1.38
N ASN A 51 -11.15 -2.01 -2.52
CA ASN A 51 -10.59 -2.53 -3.78
C ASN A 51 -9.43 -1.65 -4.30
N ILE A 52 -9.55 -0.33 -4.19
CA ILE A 52 -8.49 0.61 -4.56
C ILE A 52 -7.27 0.43 -3.66
N LEU A 53 -7.47 0.33 -2.34
CA LEU A 53 -6.38 0.15 -1.38
C LEU A 53 -5.66 -1.19 -1.57
N GLU A 54 -6.39 -2.27 -1.87
CA GLU A 54 -5.80 -3.58 -2.17
C GLU A 54 -5.00 -3.55 -3.48
N SER A 55 -5.51 -2.86 -4.51
CA SER A 55 -4.77 -2.66 -5.76
C SER A 55 -3.48 -1.86 -5.53
N LEU A 56 -3.56 -0.80 -4.72
CA LEU A 56 -2.40 0.01 -4.36
C LEU A 56 -1.36 -0.82 -3.58
N GLN A 57 -1.82 -1.69 -2.66
CA GLN A 57 -0.95 -2.61 -1.92
C GLN A 57 -0.18 -3.54 -2.87
N GLN A 58 -0.84 -4.05 -3.92
CA GLN A 58 -0.20 -4.91 -4.92
C GLN A 58 0.87 -4.15 -5.72
N VAL A 59 0.57 -2.94 -6.17
CA VAL A 59 1.54 -2.08 -6.90
C VAL A 59 2.76 -1.80 -6.03
N THR A 60 2.56 -1.37 -4.77
CA THR A 60 3.66 -1.09 -3.84
C THR A 60 4.53 -2.32 -3.57
N ASN A 61 3.93 -3.51 -3.45
CA ASN A 61 4.68 -4.75 -3.27
C ASN A 61 5.54 -5.09 -4.52
N ASN A 62 5.01 -4.88 -5.71
CA ASN A 62 5.74 -5.08 -6.96
C ASN A 62 6.92 -4.09 -7.08
N GLU A 63 6.69 -2.82 -6.80
CA GLU A 63 7.74 -1.78 -6.78
C GLU A 63 8.83 -2.10 -5.76
N ARG A 64 8.46 -2.50 -4.54
CA ARG A 64 9.42 -2.92 -3.52
C ARG A 64 10.28 -4.09 -3.99
N SER A 65 9.67 -5.07 -4.65
CA SER A 65 10.38 -6.24 -5.18
C SER A 65 11.37 -5.84 -6.28
N MET A 66 10.96 -4.93 -7.17
CA MET A 66 11.85 -4.39 -8.20
C MET A 66 13.01 -3.60 -7.60
N LEU A 67 12.75 -2.75 -6.60
CA LEU A 67 13.80 -2.00 -5.89
C LEU A 67 14.80 -2.93 -5.20
N ALA A 68 14.33 -4.02 -4.58
CA ALA A 68 15.19 -5.01 -3.94
C ALA A 68 16.13 -5.71 -4.95
N LEU A 69 15.63 -6.02 -6.16
CA LEU A 69 16.45 -6.60 -7.23
C LEU A 69 17.53 -5.63 -7.75
N LEU A 70 17.23 -4.33 -7.76
CA LEU A 70 18.15 -3.29 -8.21
C LEU A 70 19.21 -2.92 -7.17
N GLN A 71 18.99 -3.22 -5.89
CA GLN A 71 19.91 -2.83 -4.83
C GLN A 71 21.33 -3.37 -5.06
N GLY A 72 21.48 -4.67 -5.28
CA GLY A 72 22.80 -5.27 -5.52
C GLY A 72 23.54 -4.69 -6.74
N PRO A 73 22.90 -4.58 -7.93
CA PRO A 73 23.47 -3.90 -9.08
C PRO A 73 23.85 -2.43 -8.82
N ILE A 74 23.01 -1.66 -8.13
CA ILE A 74 23.27 -0.25 -7.81
C ILE A 74 24.45 -0.13 -6.84
N ASP A 75 24.49 -0.96 -5.80
CA ASP A 75 25.58 -0.96 -4.81
C ASP A 75 26.93 -1.23 -5.48
N ARG A 76 26.99 -2.22 -6.39
CA ARG A 76 28.19 -2.53 -7.17
C ARG A 76 28.57 -1.40 -8.12
N CYS A 77 27.60 -0.82 -8.81
CA CYS A 77 27.84 0.32 -9.71
C CYS A 77 28.44 1.49 -8.93
N ASN A 78 27.86 1.80 -7.77
CA ASN A 78 28.34 2.87 -6.89
C ASN A 78 29.77 2.62 -6.41
N GLN A 79 30.09 1.38 -6.00
CA GLN A 79 31.44 0.99 -5.61
C GLN A 79 32.44 1.21 -6.76
N ILE A 80 32.13 0.71 -7.95
CA ILE A 80 33.01 0.86 -9.12
C ILE A 80 33.18 2.34 -9.47
N CYS A 81 32.10 3.13 -9.52
CA CYS A 81 32.16 4.56 -9.81
C CYS A 81 33.05 5.31 -8.82
N SER A 82 33.03 4.94 -7.53
CA SER A 82 33.87 5.56 -6.50
C SER A 82 35.37 5.27 -6.67
N GLU A 83 35.75 4.24 -7.43
CA GLU A 83 37.15 3.97 -7.77
C GLU A 83 37.70 4.92 -8.85
N PHE A 84 36.82 5.64 -9.56
CA PHE A 84 37.18 6.58 -10.61
C PHE A 84 37.13 8.06 -10.18
N GLU A 85 36.73 8.34 -8.93
CA GLU A 85 36.76 9.67 -8.29
C GLU A 85 38.04 9.88 -7.48
#